data_AF-A0A817FEW5-F1
#
_entry.id   AF-A0A817FEW5-F1
#
_cell.length_a   1.000
_cell.length_b   1.000
_cell.length_c   1.000
_cell.angle_alpha   90.00
_cell.angle_beta   90.00
_cell.angle_gamma   90.00
#
_symmetry.space_group_name_H-M   'P 1'
#
loop_
_entity.id
_entity.type
_entity.pdbx_description
1 polymer ?
#
loop_
_entity_poly.entity_id
_entity_poly.type
_entity_poly.pdbx_seq_one_letter_code
_entity_poly.pdbx_strand_id
1 'polypeptide(L)'
;MGHFVHGFIALSIVFTFQCIQALNFTIQRWNVVEIRLNATVNYSSPYIDVDDLSATFISPTEISMTMPGFWDCGQTWKIRFAPIVDGIWTYKTKANDSGLNNQTGLITCIPYTGKLSIYQHGFIKPSANNRYLTYADGIPFYWLGDTHWSGFNIAERFNESNDIRFTSMFKGMIDRRLEQGCTVWKAETFANNNEQGNPARNEGGPAWNNGGFFIDLNPGFWQNIDQRIEYLASK
;
A
#
# COMPACT_ATOMS: atom_id res chain seq x y z
N MET A 1 69.88 30.09 -23.61
CA MET A 1 69.34 29.01 -22.75
C MET A 1 68.09 29.51 -22.07
N GLY A 2 66.96 28.84 -22.28
CA GLY A 2 65.69 29.18 -21.62
C GLY A 2 64.48 28.88 -22.52
N HIS A 3 64.13 27.61 -22.70
CA HIS A 3 62.86 27.21 -23.31
C HIS A 3 61.80 27.09 -22.22
N PHE A 4 60.74 27.92 -22.29
CA PHE A 4 59.53 27.76 -21.49
C PHE A 4 58.54 26.86 -22.24
N VAL A 5 58.25 25.69 -21.67
CA VAL A 5 57.20 24.78 -22.16
C VAL A 5 55.92 25.12 -21.40
N HIS A 6 54.91 25.64 -22.09
CA HIS A 6 53.56 25.81 -21.53
C HIS A 6 52.81 24.48 -21.61
N GLY A 7 52.65 23.81 -20.47
CA GLY A 7 51.79 22.64 -20.34
C GLY A 7 50.34 23.06 -20.18
N PHE A 8 49.49 22.73 -21.16
CA PHE A 8 48.04 22.80 -21.02
C PHE A 8 47.54 21.57 -20.27
N ILE A 9 46.95 21.78 -19.09
CA ILE A 9 46.22 20.75 -18.35
C ILE A 9 44.78 20.75 -18.88
N ALA A 10 44.43 19.74 -19.68
CA ALA A 10 43.06 19.50 -20.10
C ALA A 10 42.27 18.85 -18.96
N LEU A 11 41.41 19.63 -18.28
CA LEU A 11 40.49 19.14 -17.27
C LEU A 11 39.33 18.40 -17.97
N SER A 12 39.38 17.07 -17.98
CA SER A 12 38.28 16.25 -18.52
C SER A 12 37.15 16.18 -17.49
N ILE A 13 36.06 16.92 -17.73
CA ILE A 13 34.83 16.81 -16.94
C ILE A 13 34.11 15.54 -17.41
N VAL A 14 34.16 14.49 -16.59
CA VAL A 14 33.38 13.27 -16.79
C VAL A 14 31.96 13.53 -16.29
N PHE A 15 31.02 13.78 -17.19
CA PHE A 15 29.60 13.73 -16.86
C PHE A 15 29.17 12.27 -16.70
N THR A 16 29.14 11.77 -15.46
CA THR A 16 28.47 10.51 -15.15
C THR A 16 26.96 10.75 -15.28
N PHE A 17 26.37 10.38 -16.42
CA PHE A 17 24.92 10.20 -16.51
C PHE A 17 24.55 9.01 -15.62
N GLN A 18 24.05 9.27 -14.41
CA GLN A 18 23.29 8.26 -13.68
C GLN A 18 22.03 7.99 -14.51
N CYS A 19 22.01 6.84 -15.18
CA CYS A 19 20.81 6.29 -15.76
C CYS A 19 19.89 5.95 -14.58
N ILE A 20 18.99 6.87 -14.23
CA ILE A 20 17.92 6.58 -13.27
C ILE A 20 17.09 5.48 -13.93
N GLN A 21 17.26 4.24 -13.46
CA GLN A 21 16.42 3.13 -13.90
C GLN A 21 15.00 3.45 -13.44
N ALA A 22 14.15 3.86 -14.38
CA ALA A 22 12.72 3.97 -14.13
C ALA A 22 12.21 2.60 -13.66
N LEU A 23 11.58 2.55 -12.49
CA LEU A 23 10.91 1.35 -12.03
C LEU A 23 9.72 1.10 -12.97
N ASN A 24 9.63 -0.12 -13.51
CA ASN A 24 8.59 -0.51 -14.44
C ASN A 24 7.74 -1.61 -13.82
N PHE A 25 6.44 -1.36 -13.69
CA PHE A 25 5.47 -2.32 -13.18
C PHE A 25 4.48 -2.72 -14.27
N THR A 26 3.96 -3.94 -14.21
CA THR A 26 2.76 -4.35 -14.95
C THR A 26 1.74 -4.85 -13.95
N ILE A 27 0.56 -4.24 -13.95
CA ILE A 27 -0.49 -4.54 -12.97
C ILE A 27 -1.85 -4.49 -13.66
N GLN A 28 -2.81 -5.28 -13.18
CA GLN A 28 -4.17 -5.23 -13.68
C GLN A 28 -4.90 -4.00 -13.13
N ARG A 29 -5.82 -3.43 -13.92
CA ARG A 29 -6.69 -2.32 -13.49
C ARG A 29 -7.34 -2.64 -12.13
N TRP A 30 -7.43 -1.63 -11.26
CA TRP A 30 -7.91 -1.71 -9.88
C TRP A 30 -7.07 -2.50 -8.88
N ASN A 31 -6.01 -3.17 -9.32
CA ASN A 31 -5.09 -3.87 -8.43
C ASN A 31 -3.98 -2.94 -7.95
N VAL A 32 -3.49 -3.19 -6.73
CA VAL A 32 -2.46 -2.36 -6.12
C VAL A 32 -1.09 -2.64 -6.71
N VAL A 33 -0.35 -1.59 -7.02
CA VAL A 33 1.11 -1.60 -7.15
C VAL A 33 1.71 -0.96 -5.91
N GLU A 34 2.75 -1.58 -5.37
CA GLU A 34 3.52 -1.06 -4.24
C GLU A 34 4.91 -0.65 -4.71
N ILE A 35 5.19 0.64 -4.67
CA ILE A 35 6.49 1.21 -5.00
C ILE A 35 7.30 1.29 -3.72
N ARG A 36 8.43 0.59 -3.68
CA ARG A 36 9.39 0.65 -2.58
C ARG A 36 10.47 1.70 -2.86
N LEU A 37 10.68 2.58 -1.89
CA LEU A 37 11.71 3.60 -1.87
C LEU A 37 12.59 3.39 -0.63
N ASN A 38 13.79 3.96 -0.63
CA ASN A 38 14.66 3.96 0.53
C ASN A 38 15.06 5.41 0.84
N ALA A 39 14.87 5.82 2.09
CA ALA A 39 15.38 7.08 2.59
C ALA A 39 16.91 7.10 2.57
N THR A 40 17.48 8.27 2.38
CA THR A 40 18.92 8.52 2.52
C THR A 40 19.27 9.00 3.92
N VAL A 41 18.31 9.60 4.61
CA VAL A 41 18.44 10.07 6.00
C VAL A 41 17.97 8.97 6.95
N ASN A 42 18.75 8.74 8.01
CA ASN A 42 18.33 7.92 9.14
C ASN A 42 17.53 8.80 10.11
N TYR A 43 16.21 8.69 10.07
CA TYR A 43 15.31 9.44 10.94
C TYR A 43 15.18 8.77 12.31
N SER A 44 15.13 9.58 13.38
CA SER A 44 14.89 9.09 14.73
C SER A 44 13.46 8.59 14.91
N SER A 45 12.50 9.32 14.35
CA SER A 45 11.08 9.01 14.40
C SER A 45 10.51 9.08 12.99
N PRO A 46 10.84 8.12 12.08
CA PRO A 46 10.50 8.23 10.66
C PRO A 46 9.02 8.52 10.39
N TYR A 47 8.12 7.91 11.17
CA TYR A 47 6.67 8.12 11.08
C TYR A 47 6.23 9.57 11.38
N ILE A 48 6.98 10.31 12.19
CA ILE A 48 6.66 11.68 12.61
C ILE A 48 7.47 12.70 11.79
N ASP A 49 8.75 12.39 11.55
CA ASP A 49 9.73 13.32 11.00
C ASP A 49 9.56 13.53 9.47
N VAL A 50 8.84 12.64 8.79
CA VAL A 50 8.60 12.69 7.35
C VAL A 50 7.10 12.61 7.08
N ASP A 51 6.52 13.76 6.77
CA ASP A 51 5.09 13.95 6.50
C ASP A 51 4.80 14.37 5.05
N ASP A 52 5.85 14.49 4.21
CA ASP A 52 5.78 15.13 2.90
C ASP A 52 5.94 14.16 1.71
N LEU A 53 6.17 12.87 1.98
CA LEU A 53 6.28 11.87 0.92
C LEU A 53 4.95 11.68 0.19
N SER A 54 4.96 11.93 -1.11
CA SER A 54 3.85 11.65 -2.01
C SER A 54 4.34 11.26 -3.41
N ALA A 55 3.48 10.65 -4.21
CA ALA A 55 3.70 10.50 -5.65
C ALA A 55 2.48 10.96 -6.43
N THR A 56 2.74 11.68 -7.52
CA THR A 56 1.71 12.03 -8.50
C THR A 56 1.81 11.08 -9.67
N PHE A 57 0.69 10.41 -9.97
CA PHE A 57 0.50 9.46 -11.06
C PHE A 57 -0.33 10.12 -12.16
N ILE A 58 0.15 10.04 -13.40
CA ILE A 58 -0.53 10.61 -14.58
C ILE A 58 -0.89 9.47 -15.52
N SER A 59 -2.17 9.36 -15.84
CA SER A 59 -2.75 8.35 -16.72
C SER A 59 -2.46 8.66 -18.20
N PRO A 60 -2.62 7.67 -19.11
CA PRO A 60 -2.56 7.93 -20.55
C PRO A 60 -3.69 8.84 -21.06
N THR A 61 -4.73 9.07 -20.25
CA THR A 61 -5.86 9.98 -20.53
C THR A 61 -5.78 11.27 -19.70
N GLU A 62 -4.59 11.64 -19.21
CA GLU A 62 -4.33 12.88 -18.46
C GLU A 62 -5.05 13.04 -17.10
N ILE A 63 -5.67 11.98 -16.58
CA ILE A 63 -6.10 11.90 -15.18
C ILE A 63 -4.86 11.93 -14.28
N SER A 64 -4.87 12.82 -13.28
CA SER A 64 -3.83 12.97 -12.28
C SER A 64 -4.33 12.53 -10.90
N MET A 65 -3.55 11.71 -10.21
CA MET A 65 -3.86 11.21 -8.86
C MET A 65 -2.61 11.30 -7.99
N THR A 66 -2.73 11.86 -6.78
CA THR A 66 -1.61 11.97 -5.84
C THR A 66 -1.87 11.08 -4.63
N MET A 67 -0.96 10.13 -4.37
CA MET A 67 -1.03 9.22 -3.23
C MET A 67 0.05 9.57 -2.20
N PRO A 68 -0.26 9.51 -0.89
CA PRO A 68 0.74 9.63 0.15
C PRO A 68 1.63 8.40 0.19
N GLY A 69 2.87 8.58 0.64
CA GLY A 69 3.72 7.48 1.07
C GLY A 69 3.64 7.22 2.56
N PHE A 70 4.20 6.10 2.98
CA PHE A 70 4.24 5.70 4.38
C PHE A 70 5.55 4.99 4.70
N TRP A 71 5.95 5.05 5.97
CA TRP A 71 7.12 4.36 6.49
C TRP A 71 6.80 2.88 6.72
N ASP A 72 7.69 1.99 6.26
CA ASP A 72 7.53 0.54 6.38
C ASP A 72 8.79 -0.10 6.98
N CYS A 73 9.21 0.42 8.13
CA CYS A 73 10.37 -0.01 8.91
C CYS A 73 11.76 0.36 8.34
N GLY A 74 12.71 0.58 9.25
CA GLY A 74 14.08 0.95 8.91
C GLY A 74 14.15 2.18 8.00
N GLN A 75 14.86 2.07 6.88
CA GLN A 75 14.95 3.11 5.85
C GLN A 75 13.89 2.94 4.74
N THR A 76 12.96 1.98 4.87
CA THR A 76 12.02 1.63 3.80
C THR A 76 10.79 2.53 3.86
N TRP A 77 10.45 3.06 2.69
CA TRP A 77 9.24 3.85 2.48
C TRP A 77 8.47 3.25 1.30
N LYS A 78 7.15 3.37 1.33
CA LYS A 78 6.28 2.78 0.32
C LYS A 78 5.21 3.74 -0.14
N ILE A 79 4.79 3.59 -1.38
CA ILE A 79 3.62 4.25 -1.95
C ILE A 79 2.77 3.17 -2.62
N ARG A 80 1.48 3.15 -2.33
CA ARG A 80 0.51 2.23 -2.94
C ARG A 80 -0.41 2.98 -3.89
N PHE A 81 -0.61 2.45 -5.07
CA PHE A 81 -1.47 3.03 -6.10
C PHE A 81 -2.21 1.92 -6.85
N ALA A 82 -3.46 2.17 -7.24
CA ALA A 82 -4.24 1.25 -8.06
C ALA A 82 -4.70 1.99 -9.32
N PRO A 83 -4.17 1.68 -10.52
CA PRO A 83 -4.51 2.38 -11.74
C PRO A 83 -5.97 2.11 -12.15
N ILE A 84 -6.61 3.16 -12.66
CA ILE A 84 -8.06 3.19 -12.88
C ILE A 84 -8.46 3.16 -14.37
N VAL A 85 -7.47 3.27 -15.26
CA VAL A 85 -7.61 3.25 -16.72
C VAL A 85 -6.46 2.42 -17.28
N ASP A 86 -6.72 1.65 -18.32
CA ASP A 86 -5.71 0.81 -18.98
C ASP A 86 -4.69 1.67 -19.73
N GLY A 87 -3.47 1.17 -19.88
CA GLY A 87 -2.36 1.83 -20.57
C GLY A 87 -1.24 2.29 -19.64
N ILE A 88 -0.34 3.12 -20.17
CA ILE A 88 0.89 3.51 -19.48
C ILE A 88 0.63 4.70 -18.58
N TRP A 89 0.81 4.50 -17.28
CA TRP A 89 0.87 5.56 -16.29
C TRP A 89 2.32 5.95 -16.04
N THR A 90 2.57 7.23 -15.82
CA THR A 90 3.85 7.75 -15.31
C THR A 90 3.67 8.18 -13.86
N TYR A 91 4.74 8.15 -13.06
CA TYR A 91 4.71 8.78 -11.75
C TYR A 91 5.97 9.55 -11.44
N LYS A 92 5.83 10.51 -10.52
CA LYS A 92 6.94 11.24 -9.90
C LYS A 92 6.69 11.44 -8.41
N THR A 93 7.68 11.11 -7.59
CA THR A 93 7.63 11.33 -6.14
C THR A 93 8.07 12.74 -5.75
N LYS A 94 7.59 13.20 -4.60
CA LYS A 94 7.98 14.44 -3.94
C LYS A 94 8.23 14.14 -2.46
N ALA A 95 9.37 14.59 -1.96
CA ALA A 95 9.76 14.56 -0.54
C ALA A 95 10.98 15.48 -0.31
N ASN A 96 11.33 15.74 0.95
CA ASN A 96 12.56 16.45 1.32
C ASN A 96 13.79 15.53 1.27
N ASP A 97 13.62 14.24 1.62
CA ASP A 97 14.70 13.25 1.53
C ASP A 97 15.07 12.95 0.06
N SER A 98 16.36 13.01 -0.27
CA SER A 98 16.81 12.86 -1.66
C SER A 98 16.64 11.44 -2.24
N GLY A 99 16.63 10.40 -1.40
CA GLY A 99 16.31 9.02 -1.79
C GLY A 99 14.82 8.78 -2.04
N LEU A 100 13.97 9.66 -1.52
CA LEU A 100 12.52 9.59 -1.66
C LEU A 100 11.99 10.56 -2.72
N ASN A 101 12.69 11.67 -2.96
CA ASN A 101 12.27 12.75 -3.86
C ASN A 101 12.64 12.48 -5.32
N ASN A 102 11.86 13.03 -6.25
CA ASN A 102 12.10 12.99 -7.70
C ASN A 102 12.30 11.58 -8.30
N GLN A 103 11.85 10.53 -7.61
CA GLN A 103 11.85 9.18 -8.12
C GLN A 103 10.75 9.06 -9.18
N THR A 104 11.05 8.42 -10.29
CA THR A 104 10.13 8.30 -11.43
C THR A 104 10.03 6.85 -11.90
N GLY A 105 8.91 6.53 -12.55
CA GLY A 105 8.69 5.20 -13.10
C GLY A 105 7.45 5.13 -13.98
N LEU A 106 7.25 3.95 -14.56
CA LEU A 106 6.12 3.63 -15.40
C LEU A 106 5.33 2.47 -14.80
N ILE A 107 4.00 2.53 -14.95
CA ILE A 107 3.11 1.44 -14.60
C ILE A 107 2.27 1.12 -15.83
N THR A 108 2.44 -0.09 -16.36
CA THR A 108 1.58 -0.61 -17.43
C THR A 108 0.34 -1.22 -16.80
N CYS A 109 -0.76 -0.48 -16.86
CA CYS A 109 -2.07 -0.95 -16.44
C CYS A 109 -2.69 -1.80 -17.56
N ILE A 110 -3.01 -3.05 -17.28
CA ILE A 110 -3.67 -3.96 -18.23
C ILE A 110 -5.09 -4.29 -17.77
N PRO A 111 -6.00 -4.70 -18.69
CA PRO A 111 -7.34 -5.13 -18.30
C PRO A 111 -7.30 -6.25 -17.24
N TYR A 112 -8.21 -6.19 -16.27
CA TYR A 112 -8.41 -7.30 -15.35
C TYR A 112 -9.07 -8.48 -16.07
N THR A 113 -8.50 -9.68 -15.90
CA THR A 113 -8.96 -10.91 -16.58
C THR A 113 -9.60 -11.93 -15.64
N GLY A 114 -9.66 -11.62 -14.34
CA GLY A 114 -10.26 -12.51 -13.35
C GLY A 114 -11.77 -12.36 -13.24
N LYS A 115 -12.33 -12.96 -12.19
CA LYS A 115 -13.78 -13.08 -11.97
C LYS A 115 -14.30 -12.24 -10.80
N LEU A 116 -13.43 -11.59 -10.04
CA LEU A 116 -13.84 -10.83 -8.87
C LEU A 116 -14.50 -9.52 -9.30
N SER A 117 -15.77 -9.35 -8.92
CA SER A 117 -16.59 -8.20 -9.33
C SER A 117 -15.95 -6.85 -8.97
N ILE A 118 -15.26 -6.74 -7.83
CA ILE A 118 -14.59 -5.50 -7.42
C ILE A 118 -13.51 -5.05 -8.41
N TYR A 119 -12.84 -6.00 -9.10
CA TYR A 119 -11.82 -5.73 -10.11
C TYR A 119 -12.36 -5.78 -11.55
N GLN A 120 -13.58 -6.28 -11.78
CA GLN A 120 -14.26 -6.11 -13.07
C GLN A 120 -14.88 -4.72 -13.19
N HIS A 121 -15.51 -4.27 -12.11
CA HIS A 121 -16.39 -3.08 -12.12
C HIS A 121 -15.78 -1.85 -11.43
N GLY A 122 -14.71 -2.02 -10.66
CA GLY A 122 -13.96 -0.94 -10.00
C GLY A 122 -14.50 -0.53 -8.63
N PHE A 123 -13.90 0.51 -8.03
CA PHE A 123 -14.21 0.92 -6.66
C PHE A 123 -15.68 1.30 -6.43
N ILE A 124 -16.18 0.99 -5.24
CA ILE A 124 -17.56 1.27 -4.83
C ILE A 124 -17.73 2.78 -4.58
N LYS A 125 -18.84 3.34 -5.04
CA LYS A 125 -19.23 4.75 -4.90
C LYS A 125 -20.73 4.90 -4.66
N PRO A 126 -21.20 6.05 -4.16
CA PRO A 126 -22.62 6.38 -4.19
C PRO A 126 -23.17 6.35 -5.63
N SER A 127 -24.40 5.85 -5.76
CA SER A 127 -25.21 5.96 -6.98
C SER A 127 -25.45 7.41 -7.37
N ALA A 128 -25.82 7.67 -8.62
CA ALA A 128 -26.07 9.03 -9.13
C ALA A 128 -27.16 9.80 -8.37
N ASN A 129 -28.10 9.11 -7.72
CA ASN A 129 -29.14 9.71 -6.89
C ASN A 129 -28.83 9.65 -5.37
N ASN A 130 -27.64 9.16 -4.99
CA ASN A 130 -27.17 9.03 -3.61
C ASN A 130 -28.06 8.17 -2.70
N ARG A 131 -28.77 7.16 -3.22
CA ARG A 131 -29.66 6.29 -2.41
C ARG A 131 -29.14 4.88 -2.17
N TYR A 132 -28.27 4.40 -3.03
CA TYR A 132 -27.63 3.09 -2.95
C TYR A 132 -26.17 3.17 -3.44
N LEU A 133 -25.45 2.06 -3.37
CA LEU A 133 -24.07 1.95 -3.82
C LEU A 133 -23.97 1.32 -5.21
N THR A 134 -22.97 1.73 -5.97
CA THR A 134 -22.61 1.13 -7.25
C THR A 134 -21.12 0.88 -7.29
N TYR A 135 -20.67 -0.04 -8.13
CA TYR A 135 -19.29 -0.06 -8.59
C TYR A 135 -18.98 1.19 -9.45
N ALA A 136 -17.72 1.33 -9.91
CA ALA A 136 -17.28 2.50 -10.66
C ALA A 136 -18.03 2.65 -12.00
N ASP A 137 -18.37 1.53 -12.64
CA ASP A 137 -19.14 1.47 -13.89
C ASP A 137 -20.66 1.68 -13.72
N GLY A 138 -21.15 1.84 -12.49
CA GLY A 138 -22.56 2.09 -12.19
C GLY A 138 -23.40 0.84 -11.94
N ILE A 139 -22.85 -0.37 -12.06
CA ILE A 139 -23.55 -1.59 -11.65
C ILE A 139 -23.84 -1.54 -10.15
N PRO A 140 -25.08 -1.85 -9.70
CA PRO A 140 -25.41 -1.84 -8.27
C PRO A 140 -24.51 -2.75 -7.44
N PHE A 141 -24.04 -2.25 -6.30
CA PHE A 141 -23.36 -3.03 -5.29
C PHE A 141 -24.32 -3.34 -4.15
N TYR A 142 -24.65 -4.61 -3.96
CA TYR A 142 -25.48 -5.05 -2.86
C TYR A 142 -24.62 -5.28 -1.62
N TRP A 143 -24.82 -4.48 -0.58
CA TRP A 143 -24.11 -4.61 0.69
C TRP A 143 -24.76 -5.72 1.53
N LEU A 144 -24.14 -6.90 1.53
CA LEU A 144 -24.45 -7.98 2.46
C LEU A 144 -23.26 -8.14 3.41
N GLY A 145 -23.35 -7.49 4.56
CA GLY A 145 -22.24 -7.38 5.51
C GLY A 145 -22.29 -8.42 6.61
N ASP A 146 -21.12 -8.89 7.02
CA ASP A 146 -20.93 -9.58 8.30
C ASP A 146 -20.01 -8.78 9.24
N THR A 147 -20.20 -8.97 10.55
CA THR A 147 -19.45 -8.25 11.57
C THR A 147 -18.51 -9.18 12.32
N HIS A 148 -17.22 -8.91 12.20
CA HIS A 148 -16.14 -9.65 12.82
C HIS A 148 -15.18 -8.69 13.53
N TRP A 149 -15.60 -8.16 14.69
CA TRP A 149 -14.87 -7.12 15.43
C TRP A 149 -13.38 -7.41 15.59
N SER A 150 -13.02 -8.58 16.11
CA SER A 150 -11.63 -8.98 16.38
C SER A 150 -10.86 -9.50 15.16
N GLY A 151 -11.33 -9.24 13.93
CA GLY A 151 -10.76 -9.79 12.71
C GLY A 151 -9.29 -9.49 12.42
N PHE A 152 -8.77 -8.38 12.98
CA PHE A 152 -7.36 -7.99 12.91
C PHE A 152 -6.59 -8.25 14.21
N ASN A 153 -7.23 -8.85 15.22
CA ASN A 153 -6.62 -9.12 16.52
C ASN A 153 -6.05 -10.55 16.57
N ILE A 154 -5.10 -10.79 17.48
CA ILE A 154 -4.48 -12.10 17.73
C ILE A 154 -5.48 -13.20 18.13
N ALA A 155 -6.66 -12.83 18.64
CA ALA A 155 -7.76 -13.74 18.90
C ALA A 155 -8.24 -14.46 17.63
N GLU A 156 -8.09 -13.82 16.46
CA GLU A 156 -8.42 -14.38 15.15
C GLU A 156 -7.14 -14.75 14.41
N ARG A 157 -6.62 -15.96 14.64
CA ARG A 157 -5.29 -16.35 14.17
C ARG A 157 -5.23 -16.53 12.65
N PHE A 158 -4.21 -15.95 12.02
CA PHE A 158 -4.05 -16.01 10.57
C PHE A 158 -3.47 -17.35 10.07
N ASN A 159 -2.54 -17.95 10.83
CA ASN A 159 -1.81 -19.16 10.42
C ASN A 159 -2.17 -20.41 11.24
N GLU A 160 -3.10 -20.30 12.18
CA GLU A 160 -3.49 -21.39 13.07
C GLU A 160 -4.99 -21.39 13.31
N SER A 161 -5.51 -22.50 13.85
CA SER A 161 -6.91 -22.66 14.25
C SER A 161 -7.00 -23.46 15.54
N ASN A 162 -7.99 -23.12 16.38
CA ASN A 162 -8.40 -23.92 17.54
C ASN A 162 -9.59 -24.86 17.20
N ASP A 163 -10.05 -24.82 15.95
CA ASP A 163 -11.10 -25.68 15.41
C ASP A 163 -10.49 -26.58 14.33
N ILE A 164 -10.59 -27.89 14.52
CA ILE A 164 -10.04 -28.92 13.64
C ILE A 164 -10.56 -28.85 12.20
N ARG A 165 -11.70 -28.18 11.97
CA ARG A 165 -12.31 -28.02 10.64
C ARG A 165 -11.55 -27.04 9.75
N PHE A 166 -10.73 -26.17 10.32
CA PHE A 166 -10.01 -25.13 9.61
C PHE A 166 -8.52 -25.17 9.95
N THR A 167 -7.66 -24.86 8.99
CA THR A 167 -6.21 -24.70 9.23
C THR A 167 -5.84 -23.30 9.71
N SER A 168 -6.75 -22.33 9.52
CA SER A 168 -6.61 -20.94 9.90
C SER A 168 -7.98 -20.40 10.33
N MET A 169 -8.06 -19.72 11.48
CA MET A 169 -9.30 -19.07 11.93
C MET A 169 -9.73 -18.04 10.90
N PHE A 170 -8.84 -17.08 10.60
CA PHE A 170 -9.15 -15.94 9.74
C PHE A 170 -9.63 -16.40 8.36
N LYS A 171 -8.86 -17.29 7.73
CA LYS A 171 -9.17 -17.76 6.38
C LYS A 171 -10.46 -18.58 6.36
N GLY A 172 -10.64 -19.46 7.33
CA GLY A 172 -11.86 -20.25 7.48
C GLY A 172 -13.11 -19.40 7.68
N MET A 173 -13.00 -18.32 8.47
CA MET A 173 -14.08 -17.35 8.65
C MET A 173 -14.41 -16.61 7.35
N ILE A 174 -13.41 -16.04 6.66
CA ILE A 174 -13.64 -15.34 5.38
C ILE A 174 -14.25 -16.27 4.34
N ASP A 175 -13.70 -17.48 4.17
CA ASP A 175 -14.20 -18.45 3.18
C ASP A 175 -15.65 -18.86 3.49
N ARG A 176 -15.99 -19.05 4.77
CA ARG A 176 -17.37 -19.34 5.18
C ARG A 176 -18.33 -18.20 4.85
N ARG A 177 -17.91 -16.94 5.02
CA ARG A 177 -18.75 -15.77 4.68
C ARG A 177 -18.92 -15.62 3.17
N LEU A 178 -17.91 -15.96 2.40
CA LEU A 178 -18.01 -16.02 0.94
C LEU A 178 -19.05 -17.07 0.51
N GLU A 179 -19.03 -18.28 1.08
CA GLU A 179 -20.04 -19.33 0.82
C GLU A 179 -21.47 -18.89 1.16
N GLN A 180 -21.61 -17.99 2.14
CA GLN A 180 -22.89 -17.42 2.58
C GLN A 180 -23.33 -16.20 1.76
N GLY A 181 -22.51 -15.77 0.79
CA GLY A 181 -22.80 -14.65 -0.10
C GLY A 181 -22.49 -13.28 0.48
N CYS A 182 -21.77 -13.18 1.60
CA CYS A 182 -21.36 -11.89 2.14
C CYS A 182 -20.45 -11.15 1.15
N THR A 183 -20.73 -9.87 0.92
CA THR A 183 -19.97 -8.98 0.02
C THR A 183 -19.19 -7.92 0.80
N VAL A 184 -19.45 -7.79 2.10
CA VAL A 184 -18.74 -6.87 2.99
C VAL A 184 -18.34 -7.61 4.25
N TRP A 185 -17.08 -7.42 4.65
CA TRP A 185 -16.55 -7.90 5.91
C TRP A 185 -16.11 -6.69 6.75
N LYS A 186 -16.60 -6.61 7.98
CA LYS A 186 -16.27 -5.52 8.91
C LYS A 186 -15.43 -6.06 10.06
N ALA A 187 -14.33 -5.37 10.36
CA ALA A 187 -13.53 -5.58 11.56
C ALA A 187 -13.06 -4.25 12.17
N GLU A 188 -12.61 -4.29 13.42
CA GLU A 188 -11.97 -3.18 14.09
C GLU A 188 -10.45 -3.31 13.98
N THR A 189 -9.80 -2.25 13.48
CA THR A 189 -8.33 -2.16 13.45
C THR A 189 -7.74 -2.26 14.85
N PHE A 190 -8.39 -1.67 15.85
CA PHE A 190 -7.91 -1.61 17.23
C PHE A 190 -8.83 -2.35 18.20
N ALA A 191 -9.31 -3.53 17.81
CA ALA A 191 -10.11 -4.36 18.71
C ALA A 191 -9.31 -4.73 19.97
N ASN A 192 -9.89 -4.44 21.13
CA ASN A 192 -9.34 -4.79 22.44
C ASN A 192 -10.35 -5.66 23.21
N ASN A 193 -10.04 -6.95 23.35
CA ASN A 193 -10.92 -7.96 23.95
C ASN A 193 -10.78 -8.00 25.49
N ASN A 194 -11.09 -6.89 26.16
CA ASN A 194 -10.93 -6.69 27.61
C ASN A 194 -9.48 -6.72 28.12
N GLU A 195 -8.50 -6.52 27.25
CA GLU A 195 -7.11 -6.27 27.61
C GLU A 195 -6.93 -4.78 27.96
N GLN A 196 -7.68 -4.29 28.94
CA GLN A 196 -7.61 -2.91 29.42
C GLN A 196 -6.15 -2.59 29.78
N GLY A 197 -5.55 -1.65 29.04
CA GLY A 197 -4.15 -1.25 29.21
C GLY A 197 -3.15 -1.84 28.20
N ASN A 198 -3.53 -2.87 27.41
CA ASN A 198 -2.67 -3.37 26.33
C ASN A 198 -3.01 -2.71 24.99
N PRO A 199 -2.01 -2.38 24.16
CA PRO A 199 -2.24 -1.96 22.78
C PRO A 199 -2.86 -3.09 21.97
N ALA A 200 -3.70 -2.74 20.99
CA ALA A 200 -4.22 -3.69 20.01
C ALA A 200 -3.07 -4.51 19.40
N ARG A 201 -3.24 -5.83 19.29
CA ARG A 201 -2.16 -6.77 18.97
C ARG A 201 -2.59 -7.83 17.98
N ASN A 202 -1.69 -8.19 17.07
CA ASN A 202 -1.81 -9.32 16.16
C ASN A 202 -0.48 -10.09 16.07
N GLU A 203 -0.32 -10.99 15.09
CA GLU A 203 0.90 -11.77 14.93
C GLU A 203 2.14 -10.92 14.59
N GLY A 204 1.96 -9.69 14.13
CA GLY A 204 3.01 -8.69 13.94
C GLY A 204 3.42 -7.94 15.21
N GLY A 205 2.79 -8.23 16.35
CA GLY A 205 3.02 -7.55 17.62
C GLY A 205 1.96 -6.48 17.93
N PRO A 206 2.22 -5.60 18.91
CA PRO A 206 1.30 -4.51 19.25
C PRO A 206 1.29 -3.43 18.16
N ALA A 207 0.21 -2.68 18.00
CA ALA A 207 0.10 -1.60 16.99
C ALA A 207 1.13 -0.47 17.18
N TRP A 208 1.51 -0.23 18.44
CA TRP A 208 2.56 0.71 18.84
C TRP A 208 3.53 0.03 19.79
N ASN A 209 4.83 0.34 19.66
CA ASN A 209 5.84 -0.16 20.58
C ASN A 209 5.81 0.65 21.88
N ASN A 210 6.26 0.03 22.99
CA ASN A 210 6.56 0.69 24.26
C ASN A 210 5.45 1.60 24.84
N GLY A 211 4.18 1.41 24.45
CA GLY A 211 3.08 2.30 24.85
C GLY A 211 3.12 3.70 24.22
N GLY A 212 3.96 3.90 23.20
CA GLY A 212 4.06 5.14 22.41
C GLY A 212 2.90 5.31 21.44
N PHE A 213 1.67 5.37 21.96
CA PHE A 213 0.46 5.52 21.15
C PHE A 213 0.59 6.68 20.17
N PHE A 214 0.34 6.40 18.89
CA PHE A 214 0.42 7.35 17.77
C PHE A 214 1.81 7.95 17.48
N ILE A 215 2.87 7.49 18.16
CA ILE A 215 4.21 8.09 18.06
C ILE A 215 5.23 7.02 17.65
N ASP A 216 5.19 5.85 18.29
CA ASP A 216 6.10 4.73 18.05
C ASP A 216 5.33 3.59 17.37
N LEU A 217 5.05 3.78 16.08
CA LEU A 217 4.33 2.80 15.26
C LEU A 217 5.14 1.49 15.15
N ASN A 218 4.47 0.34 15.26
CA ASN A 218 5.07 -0.94 14.91
C ASN A 218 4.63 -1.37 13.50
N PRO A 219 5.51 -1.31 12.48
CA PRO A 219 5.17 -1.71 11.11
C PRO A 219 4.69 -3.16 11.01
N GLY A 220 5.18 -4.07 11.86
CA GLY A 220 4.80 -5.48 11.83
C GLY A 220 3.30 -5.70 12.02
N PHE A 221 2.66 -4.90 12.88
CA PHE A 221 1.21 -4.96 13.09
C PHE A 221 0.44 -4.63 11.81
N TRP A 222 0.86 -3.60 11.07
CA TRP A 222 0.21 -3.14 9.84
C TRP A 222 0.48 -4.09 8.67
N GLN A 223 1.69 -4.65 8.58
CA GLN A 223 2.03 -5.68 7.61
C GLN A 223 1.17 -6.94 7.79
N ASN A 224 0.82 -7.30 9.03
CA ASN A 224 -0.12 -8.40 9.28
C ASN A 224 -1.56 -8.04 8.84
N ILE A 225 -2.00 -6.80 9.04
CA ILE A 225 -3.28 -6.31 8.52
C ILE A 225 -3.29 -6.36 6.99
N ASP A 226 -2.22 -5.93 6.34
CA ASP A 226 -2.07 -5.99 4.89
C ASP A 226 -2.24 -7.43 4.39
N GLN A 227 -1.57 -8.40 5.01
CA GLN A 227 -1.70 -9.82 4.67
C GLN A 227 -3.15 -10.34 4.78
N ARG A 228 -3.89 -9.88 5.80
CA ARG A 228 -5.30 -10.22 6.00
C ARG A 228 -6.19 -9.59 4.93
N ILE A 229 -5.96 -8.32 4.60
CA ILE A 229 -6.67 -7.60 3.54
C ILE A 229 -6.38 -8.20 2.17
N GLU A 230 -5.13 -8.57 1.89
CA GLU A 230 -4.74 -9.27 0.65
C GLU A 230 -5.47 -10.60 0.50
N TYR A 231 -5.58 -11.37 1.59
CA TYR A 231 -6.38 -12.59 1.59
C TYR A 231 -7.84 -12.29 1.29
N LEU A 232 -8.45 -11.33 1.98
CA LEU A 232 -9.85 -10.93 1.75
C LEU A 232 -10.09 -10.46 0.31
N ALA A 233 -9.19 -9.65 -0.24
CA ALA A 233 -9.30 -9.09 -1.58
C ALA A 233 -9.08 -10.14 -2.69
N SER A 234 -8.49 -11.28 -2.37
CA SER A 234 -8.34 -12.42 -3.28
C SER A 234 -9.60 -13.28 -3.42
N LYS A 235 -10.69 -12.95 -2.71
CA LYS A 235 -11.92 -13.73 -2.60
C LYS A 235 -13.10 -13.14 -3.36
#